data_AF-A0A2E0QDJ0-F1
#
_entry.id   AF-A0A2E0QDJ0-F1
#
_cell.length_a   1.000
_cell.length_b   1.000
_cell.length_c   1.000
_cell.angle_alpha   90.00
_cell.angle_beta   90.00
_cell.angle_gamma   90.00
#
_symmetry.space_group_name_H-M   'P 1'
#
loop_
_entity.id
_entity.type
_entity.pdbx_description
1 polymer ?
#
loop_
_entity_poly.entity_id
_entity_poly.type
_entity_poly.pdbx_seq_one_letter_code
_entity_poly.pdbx_strand_id
1 'polypeptide(L)'
;MRVTPFLLVALLLTASTQVIATSEQSSMWIDARRGADGGVLGALEIPLTNETTDSETLLNYSEMIPVVEVYTATWCFNCVTTEQALDEAIGDSDIMRIHYHRHRSEPEDPFGNNATEHRWESTYGDASNAEAGLSRVAPSTVFDGERMHLGTSPSSSTLTNDYSTSLATGSSWSFIGTAQFSVSVTESGETKFSWNITDLSVDNDDVHWTFTLTPWLLFVEDSASFPDGSNGVEDYLHVLHDAIELDGLEGSMIVESPSAWDGDDVSAVLLIDWSKRGPSVCCGPSLPGPGMVAVLLCFLVASLPSRRER
;
A
#
# COMPACT_ATOMS: atom_id res chain seq x y z
N MET A 1 -40.78 6.73 -52.48
CA MET A 1 -41.07 6.69 -51.03
C MET A 1 -40.95 5.25 -50.54
N ARG A 2 -39.82 4.92 -49.92
CA ARG A 2 -39.68 3.91 -48.85
C ARG A 2 -38.24 4.07 -48.33
N VAL A 3 -38.17 4.58 -47.12
CA VAL A 3 -36.98 5.02 -46.41
C VAL A 3 -36.25 3.79 -45.88
N THR A 4 -34.96 3.71 -46.16
CA THR A 4 -34.00 2.72 -45.64
C THR A 4 -33.80 2.94 -44.13
N PRO A 5 -33.78 1.89 -43.29
CA PRO A 5 -33.49 2.04 -41.87
C PRO A 5 -31.97 2.03 -41.67
N PHE A 6 -31.33 3.19 -41.84
CA PHE A 6 -29.97 3.45 -41.38
C PHE A 6 -30.04 4.34 -40.15
N LEU A 7 -30.38 3.80 -38.97
CA LEU A 7 -30.21 4.50 -37.68
C LEU A 7 -30.67 3.62 -36.52
N LEU A 8 -29.87 2.62 -36.13
CA LEU A 8 -29.93 1.99 -34.80
C LEU A 8 -28.76 1.00 -34.55
N VAL A 9 -27.52 1.42 -34.82
CA VAL A 9 -26.30 0.68 -34.38
C VAL A 9 -25.21 1.60 -33.79
N ALA A 10 -25.41 2.92 -33.80
CA ALA A 10 -24.39 3.88 -33.35
C ALA A 10 -24.58 4.39 -31.89
N LEU A 11 -25.27 3.63 -31.03
CA LEU A 11 -25.57 4.05 -29.64
C LEU A 11 -25.26 2.96 -28.60
N LEU A 12 -24.22 2.16 -28.83
CA LEU A 12 -23.72 1.14 -27.91
C LEU A 12 -22.18 1.19 -27.69
N LEU A 13 -21.52 2.28 -28.09
CA LEU A 13 -20.06 2.43 -27.96
C LEU A 13 -19.61 3.47 -26.92
N THR A 14 -20.52 3.86 -26.01
CA THR A 14 -20.15 4.56 -24.76
C THR A 14 -20.59 3.72 -23.57
N ALA A 15 -20.23 2.43 -23.57
CA ALA A 15 -20.11 1.71 -22.32
C ALA A 15 -18.76 2.16 -21.74
N SER A 16 -18.84 2.94 -20.68
CA SER A 16 -17.77 3.16 -19.73
C SER A 16 -16.96 1.88 -19.54
N THR A 17 -15.63 1.98 -19.63
CA THR A 17 -14.72 0.96 -19.12
C THR A 17 -14.83 0.95 -17.60
N GLN A 18 -15.96 0.47 -17.08
CA GLN A 18 -15.96 -0.10 -15.75
C GLN A 18 -15.36 -1.48 -15.91
N VAL A 19 -14.11 -1.61 -15.46
CA VAL A 19 -13.51 -2.91 -15.18
C VAL A 19 -14.46 -3.58 -14.20
N ILE A 20 -15.30 -4.49 -14.69
CA ILE A 20 -16.07 -5.37 -13.84
C ILE A 20 -15.04 -6.32 -13.27
N ALA A 21 -14.68 -6.12 -12.01
CA ALA A 21 -13.85 -7.04 -11.27
C ALA A 21 -14.51 -8.42 -11.34
N THR A 22 -13.87 -9.35 -12.05
CA THR A 22 -14.34 -10.73 -12.10
C THR A 22 -14.04 -11.37 -10.74
N SER A 23 -14.84 -12.35 -10.32
CA SER A 23 -14.65 -13.05 -9.04
C SER A 23 -13.28 -13.71 -8.86
N GLU A 24 -12.46 -13.79 -9.92
CA GLU A 24 -11.07 -14.27 -9.86
C GLU A 24 -10.10 -13.22 -9.26
N GLN A 25 -10.33 -11.92 -9.47
CA GLN A 25 -9.50 -10.84 -8.90
C GLN A 25 -9.63 -10.73 -7.37
N SER A 26 -10.75 -11.17 -6.80
CA SER A 26 -10.98 -11.20 -5.35
C SER A 26 -10.08 -12.19 -4.60
N SER A 27 -9.28 -13.01 -5.30
CA SER A 27 -8.45 -14.07 -4.70
C SER A 27 -6.94 -13.92 -4.93
N MET A 28 -6.49 -12.87 -5.62
CA MET A 28 -5.09 -12.78 -6.04
C MET A 28 -4.14 -12.25 -4.96
N TRP A 29 -4.65 -11.42 -4.04
CA TRP A 29 -3.89 -10.85 -2.94
C TRP A 29 -4.74 -10.82 -1.68
N ILE A 30 -4.07 -10.64 -0.56
CA ILE A 30 -4.65 -10.39 0.75
C ILE A 30 -4.84 -8.87 0.88
N ASP A 31 -5.95 -8.43 1.47
CA ASP A 31 -6.10 -7.04 1.89
C ASP A 31 -5.06 -6.72 2.97
N ALA A 32 -4.13 -5.82 2.66
CA ALA A 32 -2.98 -5.53 3.50
C ALA A 32 -3.36 -4.88 4.83
N ARG A 33 -4.49 -4.15 4.91
CA ARG A 33 -4.91 -3.40 6.10
C ARG A 33 -6.22 -3.96 6.66
N ARG A 34 -6.19 -5.23 7.07
CA ARG A 34 -7.38 -5.94 7.56
C ARG A 34 -8.14 -5.13 8.62
N GLY A 35 -9.40 -4.81 8.33
CA GLY A 35 -10.30 -4.11 9.26
C GLY A 35 -10.27 -2.59 9.18
N ALA A 36 -9.42 -2.02 8.32
CA ALA A 36 -9.41 -0.59 7.98
C ALA A 36 -9.09 -0.41 6.50
N ASP A 37 -10.01 0.17 5.73
CA ASP A 37 -9.70 0.48 4.33
C ASP A 37 -8.65 1.60 4.29
N GLY A 38 -7.49 1.33 3.68
CA GLY A 38 -6.38 2.27 3.59
C GLY A 38 -5.27 1.76 2.69
N GLY A 39 -4.28 2.61 2.44
CA GLY A 39 -3.16 2.33 1.55
C GLY A 39 -2.07 3.39 1.67
N VAL A 40 -1.22 3.46 0.66
CA VAL A 40 -0.13 4.42 0.48
C VAL A 40 -0.41 5.23 -0.79
N LEU A 41 -0.33 6.55 -0.70
CA LEU A 41 -0.51 7.44 -1.85
C LEU A 41 0.70 7.46 -2.78
N GLY A 42 1.88 7.36 -2.19
CA GLY A 42 3.16 7.54 -2.86
C GLY A 42 4.23 7.97 -1.89
N ALA A 43 5.41 8.24 -2.44
CA ALA A 43 6.58 8.68 -1.69
C ALA A 43 7.27 9.86 -2.39
N LEU A 44 7.86 10.76 -1.59
CA LEU A 44 8.81 11.77 -2.06
C LEU A 44 10.18 11.42 -1.49
N GLU A 45 11.20 11.43 -2.33
CA GLU A 45 12.56 11.05 -1.95
C GLU A 45 13.53 12.23 -2.09
N ILE A 46 14.43 12.37 -1.11
CA ILE A 46 15.56 13.29 -1.15
C ILE A 46 16.82 12.53 -0.69
N PRO A 47 17.82 12.34 -1.58
CA PRO A 47 19.10 11.75 -1.21
C PRO A 47 19.84 12.59 -0.16
N LEU A 48 20.34 11.93 0.89
CA LEU A 48 21.11 12.55 1.97
C LEU A 48 22.60 12.35 1.73
N THR A 49 23.15 13.19 0.86
CA THR A 49 24.59 13.21 0.62
C THR A 49 25.27 14.23 1.53
N ASN A 50 26.60 14.17 1.62
CA ASN A 50 27.41 15.19 2.30
C ASN A 50 27.23 16.61 1.71
N GLU A 51 26.64 16.75 0.52
CA GLU A 51 26.35 18.03 -0.13
C GLU A 51 24.91 18.52 0.11
N THR A 52 24.05 17.70 0.72
CA THR A 52 22.64 18.04 0.97
C THR A 52 22.53 19.07 2.10
N THR A 53 22.57 20.35 1.75
CA THR A 53 22.41 21.46 2.71
C THR A 53 21.04 22.12 2.69
N ASP A 54 20.40 22.14 1.52
CA ASP A 54 19.07 22.69 1.27
C ASP A 54 18.51 22.03 0.00
N SER A 55 17.48 21.22 0.15
CA SER A 55 16.84 20.47 -0.93
C SER A 55 15.34 20.41 -0.70
N GLU A 56 14.57 20.49 -1.79
CA GLU A 56 13.12 20.47 -1.76
C GLU A 56 12.58 19.71 -2.97
N THR A 57 11.55 18.90 -2.71
CA THR A 57 10.77 18.18 -3.70
C THR A 57 9.31 18.58 -3.54
N LEU A 58 8.68 19.00 -4.64
CA LEU A 58 7.25 19.30 -4.72
C LEU A 58 6.66 18.48 -5.86
N LEU A 59 5.76 17.55 -5.55
CA LEU A 59 5.11 16.70 -6.54
C LEU A 59 3.60 16.88 -6.50
N ASN A 60 2.97 16.85 -7.67
CA ASN A 60 1.53 16.57 -7.76
C ASN A 60 1.29 15.09 -7.47
N TYR A 61 0.12 14.74 -6.95
CA TYR A 61 -0.26 13.33 -6.75
C TYR A 61 -0.06 12.47 -8.01
N SER A 62 -0.37 13.01 -9.20
CA SER A 62 -0.19 12.30 -10.48
C SER A 62 1.27 11.99 -10.84
N GLU A 63 2.22 12.62 -10.15
CA GLU A 63 3.67 12.46 -10.35
C GLU A 63 4.30 11.59 -9.25
N MET A 64 3.53 11.20 -8.23
CA MET A 64 4.02 10.31 -7.19
C MET A 64 4.25 8.91 -7.75
N ILE A 65 5.39 8.32 -7.38
CA ILE A 65 5.73 6.95 -7.76
C ILE A 65 4.99 5.95 -6.86
N PRO A 66 4.53 4.81 -7.41
CA PRO A 66 3.96 3.72 -6.62
C PRO A 66 4.97 3.18 -5.61
N VAL A 67 4.47 2.58 -4.52
CA VAL A 67 5.31 2.08 -3.43
C VAL A 67 5.13 0.58 -3.26
N VAL A 68 6.25 -0.13 -3.13
CA VAL A 68 6.28 -1.55 -2.77
C VAL A 68 7.09 -1.72 -1.49
N GLU A 69 6.42 -2.20 -0.45
CA GLU A 69 7.02 -2.48 0.85
C GLU A 69 7.23 -4.00 0.99
N VAL A 70 8.47 -4.42 1.25
CA VAL A 70 8.87 -5.83 1.34
C VAL A 70 9.32 -6.14 2.75
N TYR A 71 8.77 -7.17 3.38
CA TYR A 71 9.27 -7.70 4.64
C TYR A 71 10.16 -8.91 4.38
N THR A 72 11.44 -8.77 4.70
CA THR A 72 12.50 -9.70 4.31
C THR A 72 13.41 -10.04 5.49
N ALA A 73 14.37 -10.93 5.26
CA ALA A 73 15.47 -11.15 6.18
C ALA A 73 16.73 -11.68 5.49
N THR A 74 17.91 -11.39 6.06
CA THR A 74 19.21 -11.86 5.54
C THR A 74 19.38 -13.38 5.51
N TRP A 75 18.59 -14.11 6.29
CA TRP A 75 18.59 -15.58 6.32
C TRP A 75 17.47 -16.22 5.49
N CYS A 76 16.59 -15.41 4.91
CA CYS A 76 15.41 -15.88 4.22
C CYS A 76 15.70 -16.23 2.75
N PHE A 77 15.96 -17.50 2.47
CA PHE A 77 16.15 -17.98 1.08
C PHE A 77 14.95 -17.75 0.18
N ASN A 78 13.74 -17.87 0.73
CA ASN A 78 12.51 -17.64 -0.02
C ASN A 78 12.33 -16.16 -0.40
N CYS A 79 12.91 -15.24 0.37
CA CYS A 79 12.85 -13.81 0.11
C CYS A 79 13.61 -13.45 -1.17
N VAL A 80 14.73 -14.13 -1.44
CA VAL A 80 15.47 -14.00 -2.71
C VAL A 80 14.57 -14.34 -3.91
N THR A 81 13.73 -15.37 -3.78
CA THR A 81 12.81 -15.77 -4.86
C THR A 81 11.71 -14.73 -5.08
N THR A 82 11.15 -14.17 -4.01
CA THR A 82 10.13 -13.12 -4.12
C THR A 82 10.69 -11.81 -4.63
N GLU A 83 11.90 -11.42 -4.20
CA GLU A 83 12.55 -10.20 -4.66
C GLU A 83 12.93 -10.30 -6.15
N GLN A 84 13.43 -11.44 -6.62
CA GLN A 84 13.67 -11.66 -8.06
C GLN A 84 12.38 -11.59 -8.90
N ALA A 85 11.29 -12.19 -8.42
CA ALA A 85 10.00 -12.10 -9.10
C ALA A 85 9.46 -10.65 -9.11
N LEU A 86 9.75 -9.88 -8.05
CA LEU A 86 9.40 -8.46 -7.97
C LEU A 86 10.24 -7.63 -8.95
N ASP A 87 11.55 -7.85 -9.03
CA ASP A 87 12.44 -7.20 -10.01
C ASP A 87 11.95 -7.42 -11.44
N GLU A 88 11.61 -8.67 -11.79
CA GLU A 88 11.07 -9.03 -13.09
C GLU A 88 9.72 -8.33 -13.37
N ALA A 89 8.88 -8.18 -12.35
CA ALA A 89 7.55 -7.57 -12.48
C ALA A 89 7.62 -6.05 -12.63
N ILE A 90 8.58 -5.40 -11.97
CA ILE A 90 8.83 -3.94 -12.05
C ILE A 90 9.45 -3.59 -13.40
N GLY A 91 10.44 -4.37 -13.86
CA GLY A 91 11.18 -4.09 -15.08
C GLY A 91 11.86 -2.71 -15.02
N ASP A 92 11.56 -1.85 -16.00
CA ASP A 92 12.11 -0.48 -16.09
C ASP A 92 11.20 0.58 -15.45
N SER A 93 10.20 0.18 -14.67
CA SER A 93 9.23 1.12 -14.07
C SER A 93 9.82 1.78 -12.83
N ASP A 94 9.61 3.09 -12.68
CA ASP A 94 10.00 3.82 -11.47
C ASP A 94 9.04 3.47 -10.32
N ILE A 95 9.56 2.74 -9.32
CA ILE A 95 8.83 2.26 -8.15
C ILE A 95 9.66 2.53 -6.91
N MET A 96 9.04 3.10 -5.88
CA MET A 96 9.69 3.21 -4.58
C MET A 96 9.67 1.86 -3.89
N ARG A 97 10.84 1.31 -3.58
CA ARG A 97 10.99 0.05 -2.86
C ARG A 97 11.48 0.32 -1.45
N ILE A 98 10.91 -0.38 -0.48
CA ILE A 98 11.28 -0.22 0.94
C ILE A 98 11.34 -1.61 1.55
N HIS A 99 12.54 -2.05 1.93
CA HIS A 99 12.79 -3.36 2.51
C HIS A 99 12.86 -3.27 4.04
N TYR A 100 11.83 -3.80 4.67
CA TYR A 100 11.73 -3.99 6.11
C TYR A 100 12.44 -5.27 6.49
N HIS A 101 13.60 -5.12 7.12
CA HIS A 101 14.33 -6.23 7.69
C HIS A 101 13.78 -6.59 9.06
N ARG A 102 13.68 -7.89 9.31
CA ARG A 102 13.20 -8.42 10.59
C ARG A 102 14.17 -8.09 11.71
N HIS A 103 13.65 -7.75 12.90
CA HIS A 103 14.48 -7.35 14.05
C HIS A 103 14.05 -7.95 15.39
N ARG A 104 12.76 -7.92 15.76
CA ARG A 104 12.40 -8.37 17.11
C ARG A 104 12.43 -9.89 17.19
N SER A 105 13.19 -10.38 18.18
CA SER A 105 13.47 -11.80 18.37
C SER A 105 14.23 -12.43 17.19
N GLU A 106 15.05 -11.64 16.48
CA GLU A 106 15.97 -12.15 15.47
C GLU A 106 17.40 -11.64 15.69
N PRO A 107 18.36 -12.52 16.02
CA PRO A 107 19.75 -12.14 16.19
C PRO A 107 20.57 -12.18 14.87
N GLU A 108 20.01 -12.70 13.78
CA GLU A 108 20.75 -12.99 12.53
C GLU A 108 20.64 -11.89 11.48
N ASP A 109 19.65 -11.00 11.58
CA ASP A 109 19.46 -9.89 10.65
C ASP A 109 19.87 -8.57 11.32
N PRO A 110 20.89 -7.86 10.78
CA PRO A 110 21.42 -6.66 11.41
C PRO A 110 20.69 -5.37 11.02
N PHE A 111 19.83 -5.39 9.99
CA PHE A 111 19.36 -4.18 9.33
C PHE A 111 18.08 -3.60 9.93
N GLY A 112 17.22 -4.45 10.49
CA GLY A 112 15.96 -4.00 11.07
C GLY A 112 16.15 -3.29 12.41
N ASN A 113 15.13 -2.51 12.82
CA ASN A 113 15.09 -1.87 14.13
C ASN A 113 13.67 -1.93 14.74
N ASN A 114 13.48 -1.39 15.96
CA ASN A 114 12.18 -1.42 16.63
C ASN A 114 11.10 -0.53 15.99
N ALA A 115 11.50 0.58 15.36
CA ALA A 115 10.62 1.54 14.72
C ALA A 115 10.16 1.03 13.34
N THR A 116 11.05 0.46 12.53
CA THR A 116 10.70 -0.17 11.25
C THR A 116 9.77 -1.36 11.46
N GLU A 117 10.07 -2.22 12.45
CA GLU A 117 9.16 -3.29 12.87
C GLU A 117 7.83 -2.78 13.38
N HIS A 118 7.83 -1.67 14.14
CA HIS A 118 6.61 -1.08 14.66
C HIS A 118 5.69 -0.62 13.53
N ARG A 119 6.24 0.10 12.53
CA ARG A 119 5.48 0.54 11.37
C ARG A 119 4.88 -0.64 10.60
N TRP A 120 5.68 -1.67 10.32
CA TRP A 120 5.18 -2.85 9.62
C TRP A 120 4.05 -3.53 10.39
N GLU A 121 4.26 -3.80 11.68
CA GLU A 121 3.29 -4.49 12.53
C GLU A 121 2.02 -3.67 12.75
N SER A 122 2.11 -2.36 12.93
CA SER A 122 0.94 -1.49 13.13
C SER A 122 0.09 -1.35 11.87
N THR A 123 0.70 -1.47 10.69
CA THR A 123 0.03 -1.25 9.41
C THR A 123 -0.47 -2.56 8.80
N TYR A 124 0.36 -3.60 8.82
CA TYR A 124 0.17 -4.86 8.08
C TYR A 124 0.06 -6.09 8.99
N GLY A 125 0.33 -5.93 10.29
CA GLY A 125 0.41 -7.05 11.22
C GLY A 125 -0.89 -7.82 11.39
N ASP A 126 -2.04 -7.15 11.39
CA ASP A 126 -3.34 -7.80 11.53
C ASP A 126 -3.69 -8.67 10.31
N ALA A 127 -3.34 -8.22 9.10
CA ALA A 127 -3.51 -9.00 7.87
C ALA A 127 -2.58 -10.22 7.86
N SER A 128 -1.29 -10.00 8.14
CA SER A 128 -0.29 -11.08 8.20
C SER A 128 -0.67 -12.13 9.27
N ASN A 129 -1.11 -11.70 10.46
CA ASN A 129 -1.51 -12.59 11.53
C ASN A 129 -2.72 -13.44 11.17
N ALA A 130 -3.72 -12.84 10.51
CA ALA A 130 -4.93 -13.56 10.19
C ALA A 130 -4.74 -14.63 9.10
N GLU A 131 -3.80 -14.40 8.17
CA GLU A 131 -3.53 -15.33 7.07
C GLU A 131 -2.44 -16.36 7.40
N ALA A 132 -1.41 -15.97 8.16
CA ALA A 132 -0.24 -16.82 8.44
C ALA A 132 0.02 -17.09 9.95
N GLY A 133 -0.78 -16.53 10.85
CA GLY A 133 -0.68 -16.75 12.29
C GLY A 133 0.40 -15.94 13.02
N LEU A 134 1.13 -15.07 12.32
CA LEU A 134 2.18 -14.21 12.85
C LEU A 134 2.02 -12.80 12.26
N SER A 135 2.24 -11.74 13.06
CA SER A 135 2.13 -10.36 12.57
C SER A 135 3.25 -9.96 11.60
N ARG A 136 4.31 -10.76 11.55
CA ARG A 136 5.56 -10.47 10.86
C ARG A 136 6.06 -11.74 10.21
N VAL A 137 5.87 -11.84 8.89
CA VAL A 137 6.18 -13.03 8.12
C VAL A 137 7.08 -12.63 6.96
N ALA A 138 8.26 -13.24 6.88
CA ALA A 138 9.13 -13.09 5.71
C ALA A 138 9.01 -14.34 4.81
N PRO A 139 8.91 -14.20 3.48
CA PRO A 139 8.71 -12.95 2.74
C PRO A 139 7.25 -12.47 2.79
N SER A 140 7.06 -11.15 2.83
CA SER A 140 5.79 -10.49 2.51
C SER A 140 6.04 -9.32 1.56
N THR A 141 5.17 -9.12 0.57
CA THR A 141 5.26 -7.98 -0.36
C THR A 141 3.93 -7.26 -0.39
N VAL A 142 3.94 -5.94 -0.18
CA VAL A 142 2.75 -5.10 -0.16
C VAL A 142 2.84 -4.02 -1.22
N PHE A 143 1.85 -3.96 -2.12
CA PHE A 143 1.75 -2.96 -3.17
C PHE A 143 0.78 -1.85 -2.76
N ASP A 144 1.23 -0.60 -2.87
CA ASP A 144 0.51 0.63 -2.51
C ASP A 144 -0.14 0.58 -1.13
N GLY A 145 0.43 -0.20 -0.20
CA GLY A 145 -0.13 -0.42 1.14
C GLY A 145 -1.48 -1.12 1.19
N GLU A 146 -1.96 -1.68 0.08
CA GLU A 146 -3.31 -2.24 -0.07
C GLU A 146 -3.31 -3.75 -0.37
N ARG A 147 -2.32 -4.23 -1.13
CA ARG A 147 -2.34 -5.57 -1.71
C ARG A 147 -1.15 -6.37 -1.21
N MET A 148 -1.40 -7.29 -0.29
CA MET A 148 -0.38 -8.13 0.34
C MET A 148 -0.27 -9.49 -0.33
N HIS A 149 0.97 -9.93 -0.56
CA HIS A 149 1.35 -11.27 -0.97
C HIS A 149 2.25 -11.88 0.09
N LEU A 150 1.94 -13.11 0.51
CA LEU A 150 2.69 -13.81 1.55
C LEU A 150 3.39 -15.04 0.98
N GLY A 151 4.68 -15.20 1.28
CA GLY A 151 5.46 -16.35 0.84
C GLY A 151 5.75 -16.34 -0.67
N THR A 152 6.07 -17.52 -1.21
CA THR A 152 6.51 -17.70 -2.60
C THR A 152 5.48 -18.43 -3.47
N SER A 153 4.30 -18.73 -2.92
CA SER A 153 3.27 -19.47 -3.65
C SER A 153 2.44 -18.49 -4.48
N PRO A 154 2.42 -18.61 -5.82
CA PRO A 154 1.61 -17.72 -6.64
C PRO A 154 0.13 -18.02 -6.48
N SER A 155 -0.68 -16.96 -6.55
CA SER A 155 -2.13 -17.01 -6.67
C SER A 155 -2.58 -17.21 -8.12
N SER A 156 -1.72 -16.90 -9.09
CA SER A 156 -1.95 -17.15 -10.53
C SER A 156 -0.93 -18.14 -11.12
N SER A 157 -0.53 -17.95 -12.39
CA SER A 157 0.43 -18.83 -13.08
C SER A 157 1.86 -18.69 -12.56
N THR A 158 2.28 -17.48 -12.19
CA THR A 158 3.61 -17.17 -11.64
C THR A 158 3.52 -16.01 -10.64
N LEU A 159 4.50 -15.94 -9.73
CA LEU A 159 4.56 -14.85 -8.76
C LEU A 159 4.81 -13.50 -9.44
N THR A 160 5.63 -13.48 -10.48
CA THR A 160 5.83 -12.31 -11.35
C THR A 160 4.50 -11.80 -11.92
N ASN A 161 3.59 -12.68 -12.35
CA ASN A 161 2.28 -12.27 -12.87
C ASN A 161 1.38 -11.67 -11.77
N ASP A 162 1.45 -12.21 -10.55
CA ASP A 162 0.72 -11.67 -9.40
C ASP A 162 1.20 -10.26 -9.05
N TYR A 163 2.52 -10.05 -9.05
CA TYR A 163 3.14 -8.75 -8.79
C TYR A 163 2.88 -7.74 -9.91
N SER A 164 3.04 -8.12 -11.18
CA SER A 164 2.71 -7.25 -12.31
C SER A 164 1.24 -6.83 -12.30
N THR A 165 0.34 -7.74 -11.91
CA THR A 165 -1.09 -7.40 -11.80
C THR A 165 -1.35 -6.46 -10.63
N SER A 166 -0.65 -6.65 -9.51
CA SER A 166 -0.76 -5.77 -8.34
C SER A 166 -0.22 -4.37 -8.60
N LEU A 167 0.87 -4.24 -9.35
CA LEU A 167 1.41 -2.95 -9.84
C LEU A 167 0.43 -2.27 -10.79
N ALA A 168 -0.09 -2.99 -11.78
CA ALA A 168 -1.02 -2.44 -12.77
C ALA A 168 -2.38 -2.03 -12.20
N THR A 169 -2.75 -2.53 -11.01
CA THR A 169 -4.01 -2.19 -10.34
C THR A 169 -3.99 -0.77 -9.78
N GLY A 170 -2.85 -0.33 -9.24
CA GLY A 170 -2.69 0.99 -8.58
C GLY A 170 -3.53 1.15 -7.31
N SER A 171 -3.54 2.37 -6.75
CA SER A 171 -4.36 2.73 -5.59
C SER A 171 -5.85 2.54 -5.85
N SER A 172 -6.60 2.07 -4.85
CA SER A 172 -8.07 1.95 -4.94
C SER A 172 -8.81 3.29 -4.90
N TRP A 173 -8.11 4.38 -4.59
CA TRP A 173 -8.67 5.73 -4.52
C TRP A 173 -7.82 6.75 -5.28
N SER A 174 -8.51 7.69 -5.93
CA SER A 174 -7.87 8.82 -6.61
C SER A 174 -7.75 10.00 -5.67
N PHE A 175 -6.57 10.62 -5.67
CA PHE A 175 -6.29 11.84 -4.94
C PHE A 175 -5.88 12.95 -5.93
N ILE A 176 -5.90 14.18 -5.46
CA ILE A 176 -5.46 15.38 -6.17
C ILE A 176 -4.70 16.29 -5.21
N GLY A 177 -4.00 17.26 -5.77
CA GLY A 177 -3.21 18.24 -5.02
C GLY A 177 -1.73 17.89 -5.02
N THR A 178 -1.00 18.58 -4.14
CA THR A 178 0.44 18.55 -4.08
C THR A 178 0.96 18.14 -2.70
N ALA A 179 2.15 17.55 -2.69
CA ALA A 179 2.93 17.27 -1.50
C ALA A 179 4.31 17.90 -1.63
N GLN A 180 4.78 18.51 -0.55
CA GLN A 180 6.10 19.12 -0.45
C GLN A 180 6.89 18.43 0.65
N PHE A 181 8.15 18.13 0.35
CA PHE A 181 9.13 17.61 1.30
C PHE A 181 10.44 18.38 1.13
N SER A 182 11.05 18.82 2.22
CA SER A 182 12.33 19.52 2.18
C SER A 182 13.26 19.13 3.32
N VAL A 183 14.55 19.19 3.02
CA VAL A 183 15.66 18.92 3.93
C VAL A 183 16.56 20.13 3.94
N SER A 184 16.89 20.63 5.13
CA SER A 184 17.79 21.77 5.31
C SER A 184 18.71 21.54 6.51
N VAL A 185 19.89 22.13 6.49
CA VAL A 185 20.83 22.09 7.64
C VAL A 185 20.73 23.39 8.43
N THR A 186 20.49 23.29 9.73
CA THR A 186 20.39 24.46 10.62
C THR A 186 21.75 25.13 10.85
N GLU A 187 21.75 26.33 11.44
CA GLU A 187 23.00 27.01 11.84
C GLU A 187 23.83 26.20 12.87
N SER A 188 23.17 25.32 13.65
CA SER A 188 23.82 24.38 14.57
C SER A 188 24.41 23.15 13.87
N GLY A 189 24.19 22.98 12.57
CA GLY A 189 24.63 21.82 11.79
C GLY A 189 23.70 20.61 11.91
N GLU A 190 22.48 20.79 12.41
CA GLU A 190 21.50 19.71 12.56
C GLU A 190 20.61 19.61 11.31
N THR A 191 20.27 18.40 10.89
CA THR A 191 19.40 18.18 9.74
C THR A 191 17.93 18.39 10.15
N LYS A 192 17.26 19.30 9.44
CA LYS A 192 15.86 19.64 9.61
C LYS A 192 15.05 19.18 8.40
N PHE A 193 14.04 18.38 8.67
CA PHE A 193 13.06 17.89 7.70
C PHE A 193 11.77 18.69 7.83
N SER A 194 11.19 19.10 6.72
CA SER A 194 9.89 19.81 6.69
C SER A 194 8.98 19.18 5.64
N TRP A 195 7.68 19.14 5.93
CA TRP A 195 6.68 18.56 5.03
C TRP A 195 5.44 19.45 4.98
N ASN A 196 4.76 19.45 3.84
CA ASN A 196 3.43 20.01 3.68
C ASN A 196 2.63 19.17 2.70
N ILE A 197 1.58 18.53 3.18
CA ILE A 197 0.65 17.68 2.42
C ILE A 197 -0.80 18.16 2.56
N THR A 198 -1.00 19.41 2.99
CA THR A 198 -2.33 19.97 3.25
C THR A 198 -3.19 20.14 2.00
N ASP A 199 -2.56 20.20 0.83
CA ASP A 199 -3.22 20.32 -0.48
C ASP A 199 -3.72 18.95 -0.99
N LEU A 200 -3.24 17.84 -0.43
CA LEU A 200 -3.71 16.51 -0.80
C LEU A 200 -5.13 16.26 -0.32
N SER A 201 -5.99 15.86 -1.26
CA SER A 201 -7.37 15.49 -0.97
C SER A 201 -7.87 14.42 -1.93
N VAL A 202 -8.94 13.72 -1.55
CA VAL A 202 -9.56 12.73 -2.43
C VAL A 202 -10.27 13.43 -3.57
N ASP A 203 -10.10 12.91 -4.79
CA ASP A 203 -10.80 13.36 -6.00
C ASP A 203 -12.23 12.79 -6.02
N ASN A 204 -13.04 13.16 -5.04
CA ASN A 204 -14.43 12.74 -4.93
C ASN A 204 -15.27 13.73 -4.12
N ASP A 205 -16.46 14.04 -4.62
CA ASP A 205 -17.44 14.89 -3.95
C ASP A 205 -18.28 14.15 -2.89
N ASP A 206 -18.03 12.85 -2.67
CA ASP A 206 -18.89 12.01 -1.84
C ASP A 206 -18.58 12.13 -0.32
N VAL A 207 -19.49 12.79 0.40
CA VAL A 207 -19.36 13.19 1.83
C VAL A 207 -19.44 12.00 2.81
N HIS A 208 -19.54 10.77 2.32
CA HIS A 208 -19.79 9.60 3.18
C HIS A 208 -18.56 9.12 3.93
N TRP A 209 -17.35 9.37 3.43
CA TRP A 209 -16.12 8.83 4.00
C TRP A 209 -15.25 9.95 4.57
N THR A 210 -14.67 9.72 5.75
CA THR A 210 -13.64 10.60 6.29
C THR A 210 -12.29 9.98 5.99
N PHE A 211 -11.48 10.68 5.20
CA PHE A 211 -10.10 10.26 4.91
C PHE A 211 -9.15 10.88 5.93
N THR A 212 -8.17 10.10 6.35
CA THR A 212 -7.07 10.53 7.22
C THR A 212 -5.77 10.22 6.48
N LEU A 213 -4.90 11.23 6.38
CA LEU A 213 -3.56 11.07 5.86
C LEU A 213 -2.58 11.02 7.04
N THR A 214 -1.65 10.08 6.98
CA THR A 214 -0.60 9.90 7.99
C THR A 214 0.76 9.92 7.30
N PRO A 215 1.50 11.04 7.40
CA PRO A 215 2.84 11.12 6.84
C PRO A 215 3.86 10.37 7.72
N TRP A 216 4.85 9.75 7.08
CA TRP A 216 5.98 9.07 7.71
C TRP A 216 7.29 9.57 7.10
N LEU A 217 8.27 9.82 7.94
CA LEU A 217 9.67 10.02 7.52
C LEU A 217 10.39 8.68 7.63
N LEU A 218 10.89 8.20 6.51
CA LEU A 218 11.65 6.96 6.40
C LEU A 218 13.07 7.26 5.93
N PHE A 219 14.03 6.44 6.36
CA PHE A 219 15.42 6.50 5.90
C PHE A 219 15.77 5.20 5.21
N VAL A 220 15.96 5.26 3.90
CA VAL A 220 16.18 4.08 3.04
C VAL A 220 17.59 4.17 2.47
N GLU A 221 18.39 3.12 2.66
CA GLU A 221 19.70 2.97 2.02
C GLU A 221 19.55 2.20 0.71
N ASP A 222 20.21 2.67 -0.34
CA ASP A 222 20.12 2.05 -1.66
C ASP A 222 20.72 0.64 -1.67
N SER A 223 21.90 0.45 -1.07
CA SER A 223 22.58 -0.85 -1.03
C SER A 223 23.40 -1.02 0.25
N ALA A 224 23.17 -2.12 0.96
CA ALA A 224 23.90 -2.49 2.17
C ALA A 224 24.69 -3.80 1.98
N SER A 225 26.02 -3.77 2.07
CA SER A 225 26.85 -4.97 1.90
C SER A 225 26.96 -5.80 3.19
N PHE A 226 26.39 -7.00 3.18
CA PHE A 226 26.45 -7.98 4.26
C PHE A 226 26.69 -9.42 3.73
N PRO A 227 27.95 -9.78 3.43
CA PRO A 227 28.31 -11.11 2.92
C PRO A 227 28.03 -12.28 3.88
N ASP A 228 27.86 -11.98 5.18
CA ASP A 228 27.58 -12.99 6.21
C ASP A 228 26.11 -13.45 6.22
N GLY A 229 25.25 -12.85 5.39
CA GLY A 229 23.86 -13.25 5.22
C GLY A 229 23.72 -14.68 4.68
N SER A 230 22.94 -15.51 5.37
CA SER A 230 22.88 -16.94 5.03
C SER A 230 22.09 -17.24 3.75
N ASN A 231 21.33 -16.26 3.21
CA ASN A 231 20.62 -16.39 1.94
C ASN A 231 21.51 -16.19 0.69
N GLY A 232 22.74 -15.70 0.83
CA GLY A 232 23.74 -15.58 -0.24
C GLY A 232 23.56 -14.40 -1.21
N VAL A 233 22.81 -13.36 -0.82
CA VAL A 233 22.61 -12.15 -1.63
C VAL A 233 23.84 -11.22 -1.60
N GLU A 234 24.57 -11.21 -0.48
CA GLU A 234 25.70 -10.32 -0.17
C GLU A 234 25.31 -8.83 -0.11
N ASP A 235 24.72 -8.25 -1.16
CA ASP A 235 24.32 -6.83 -1.21
C ASP A 235 22.79 -6.67 -1.17
N TYR A 236 22.27 -6.13 -0.06
CA TYR A 236 20.84 -5.98 0.19
C TYR A 236 20.38 -4.58 -0.23
N LEU A 237 19.38 -4.50 -1.09
CA LEU A 237 18.91 -3.22 -1.64
C LEU A 237 17.75 -2.62 -0.85
N HIS A 238 17.62 -1.30 -0.88
CA HIS A 238 16.49 -0.52 -0.32
C HIS A 238 16.23 -0.77 1.16
N VAL A 239 17.30 -0.91 1.94
CA VAL A 239 17.24 -1.24 3.36
C VAL A 239 16.66 -0.08 4.15
N LEU A 240 15.55 -0.31 4.84
CA LEU A 240 14.94 0.67 5.72
C LEU A 240 15.66 0.71 7.08
N HIS A 241 16.32 1.83 7.38
CA HIS A 241 17.07 2.04 8.63
C HIS A 241 16.22 2.55 9.77
N ASP A 242 15.27 3.44 9.50
CA ASP A 242 14.40 4.00 10.54
C ASP A 242 13.07 4.52 9.97
N ALA A 243 12.05 4.58 10.83
CA ALA A 243 10.69 4.99 10.47
C ALA A 243 10.04 5.83 11.56
N ILE A 244 9.62 7.05 11.21
CA ILE A 244 9.09 8.03 12.16
C ILE A 244 7.72 8.52 11.68
N GLU A 245 6.68 8.29 12.48
CA GLU A 245 5.36 8.87 12.23
C GLU A 245 5.40 10.38 12.46
N LEU A 246 4.88 11.15 11.50
CA LEU A 246 4.91 12.61 11.55
C LEU A 246 3.57 13.16 12.03
N ASP A 247 3.64 14.10 12.96
CA ASP A 247 2.44 14.74 13.52
C ASP A 247 1.89 15.80 12.56
N GLY A 248 0.68 15.56 12.05
CA GLY A 248 -0.07 16.53 11.26
C GLY A 248 0.33 16.60 9.78
N LEU A 249 -0.46 17.33 9.01
CA LEU A 249 -0.33 17.44 7.55
C LEU A 249 0.74 18.43 7.09
N GLU A 250 1.23 19.27 8.00
CA GLU A 250 2.36 20.16 7.75
C GLU A 250 3.18 20.30 9.02
N GLY A 251 4.49 20.44 8.87
CA GLY A 251 5.36 20.52 10.02
C GLY A 251 6.83 20.55 9.66
N SER A 252 7.65 20.58 10.71
CA SER A 252 9.08 20.38 10.58
C SER A 252 9.64 19.78 11.85
N MET A 253 10.67 18.95 11.71
CA MET A 253 11.37 18.33 12.81
C MET A 253 12.88 18.30 12.58
N ILE A 254 13.62 18.23 13.68
CA ILE A 254 15.07 17.99 13.67
C ILE A 254 15.25 16.56 14.15
N VAL A 255 15.90 15.73 13.33
CA VAL A 255 16.25 14.36 13.68
C VAL A 255 17.64 14.05 13.13
N GLU A 256 18.39 13.27 13.88
CA GLU A 256 19.66 12.74 13.41
C GLU A 256 19.37 11.64 12.39
N SER A 257 19.83 11.83 11.15
CA SER A 257 19.73 10.78 10.14
C SER A 257 20.55 9.57 10.57
N PRO A 258 20.02 8.35 10.45
CA PRO A 258 20.82 7.16 10.69
C PRO A 258 22.02 7.12 9.73
N SER A 259 23.13 6.57 10.21
CA SER A 259 24.28 6.27 9.36
C SER A 259 23.93 5.15 8.40
N ALA A 260 24.37 5.28 7.15
CA ALA A 260 24.42 4.17 6.20
C ALA A 260 25.13 2.95 6.82
N TRP A 261 24.73 1.75 6.42
CA TRP A 261 25.44 0.52 6.75
C TRP A 261 26.84 0.54 6.15
N ASP A 262 26.92 0.90 4.87
CA ASP A 262 28.15 1.18 4.15
C ASP A 262 27.93 2.26 3.08
N GLY A 263 29.02 2.84 2.55
CA GLY A 263 28.87 3.94 1.59
C GLY A 263 28.25 5.22 2.17
N ASP A 264 27.67 6.02 1.27
CA ASP A 264 27.01 7.31 1.53
C ASP A 264 25.75 7.40 0.62
N ASP A 265 24.81 6.46 0.78
CA ASP A 265 23.67 6.23 -0.12
C ASP A 265 22.32 6.08 0.63
N VAL A 266 22.16 6.83 1.73
CA VAL A 266 20.87 6.96 2.43
C VAL A 266 20.04 8.09 1.82
N SER A 267 18.76 7.82 1.59
CA SER A 267 17.74 8.78 1.20
C SER A 267 16.71 8.99 2.32
N ALA A 268 16.26 10.23 2.47
CA ALA A 268 15.08 10.55 3.26
C ALA A 268 13.83 10.46 2.39
N VAL A 269 12.79 9.82 2.93
CA VAL A 269 11.58 9.51 2.19
C VAL A 269 10.37 9.95 2.99
N LEU A 270 9.55 10.83 2.41
CA LEU A 270 8.23 11.14 2.92
C LEU A 270 7.22 10.16 2.31
N LEU A 271 6.81 9.17 3.09
CA LEU A 271 5.77 8.22 2.73
C LEU A 271 4.41 8.70 3.27
N ILE A 272 3.36 8.66 2.44
CA ILE A 272 2.04 9.17 2.84
C ILE A 272 1.03 8.02 2.84
N ASP A 273 0.67 7.57 4.04
CA ASP A 273 -0.43 6.64 4.22
C ASP A 273 -1.77 7.37 4.13
N TRP A 274 -2.79 6.68 3.63
CA TRP A 274 -4.18 7.08 3.74
C TRP A 274 -5.01 5.98 4.39
N SER A 275 -6.05 6.39 5.11
CA SER A 275 -7.10 5.49 5.57
C SER A 275 -8.44 6.19 5.45
N LYS A 276 -9.51 5.43 5.25
CA LYS A 276 -10.87 5.96 5.29
C LYS A 276 -11.66 5.32 6.42
N ARG A 277 -12.47 6.14 7.05
CA ARG A 277 -13.46 5.71 8.03
C ARG A 277 -14.83 6.03 7.49
N GLY A 278 -15.69 5.01 7.44
CA GLY A 278 -17.12 5.22 7.19
C GLY A 278 -17.78 5.95 8.36
N PRO A 279 -19.03 6.41 8.16
CA PRO A 279 -19.81 6.90 9.26
C PRO A 279 -19.98 5.74 10.24
N SER A 280 -19.75 5.98 11.53
CA SER A 280 -20.09 4.99 12.55
C SER A 280 -21.53 4.56 12.33
N VAL A 281 -21.79 3.27 12.10
CA VAL A 281 -23.16 2.75 11.98
C VAL A 281 -23.81 2.79 13.37
N CYS A 282 -24.11 3.99 13.83
CA CYS A 282 -24.85 4.24 15.05
C CYS A 282 -26.33 4.20 14.65
N CYS A 283 -26.97 3.07 14.93
CA CYS A 283 -28.42 2.91 15.00
C CYS A 283 -29.19 3.09 13.67
N GLY A 284 -28.90 2.25 12.67
CA GLY A 284 -29.87 1.92 11.61
C GLY A 284 -30.47 0.54 11.89
N PRO A 285 -31.80 0.32 11.75
CA PRO A 285 -32.35 -1.02 11.93
C PRO A 285 -31.72 -1.93 10.87
N SER A 286 -31.13 -3.02 11.32
CA SER A 286 -30.65 -4.11 10.47
C SER A 286 -31.80 -4.56 9.57
N LEU A 287 -31.80 -4.09 8.33
CA LEU A 287 -32.69 -4.61 7.30
C LEU A 287 -32.31 -6.07 7.10
N PRO A 288 -33.25 -7.01 7.28
CA PRO A 288 -32.96 -8.42 7.06
C PRO A 288 -32.44 -8.59 5.64
N GLY A 289 -31.29 -9.26 5.49
CA GLY A 289 -30.75 -9.57 4.17
C GLY A 289 -31.81 -10.22 3.27
N PRO A 290 -31.68 -10.10 1.94
CA PRO A 290 -32.72 -10.47 0.96
C PRO A 290 -33.26 -11.91 1.11
N GLY A 291 -32.50 -12.82 1.74
CA GLY A 291 -32.93 -14.18 2.08
C GLY A 291 -34.09 -14.23 3.09
N MET A 292 -34.16 -13.32 4.05
CA MET A 292 -35.23 -13.31 5.07
C MET A 292 -36.56 -12.80 4.50
N VAL A 293 -36.51 -11.89 3.52
CA VAL A 293 -37.69 -11.40 2.78
C VAL A 293 -38.30 -12.52 1.93
N ALA A 294 -37.44 -13.34 1.30
CA ALA A 294 -37.89 -14.51 0.53
C ALA A 294 -38.59 -15.55 1.42
N VAL A 295 -38.08 -15.83 2.62
CA VAL A 295 -38.69 -16.78 3.56
C VAL A 295 -40.06 -16.27 4.05
N LEU A 296 -40.19 -14.99 4.39
CA LEU A 296 -41.46 -14.39 4.81
C LEU A 296 -42.52 -14.40 3.69
N LEU A 297 -42.13 -14.19 2.44
CA LEU A 297 -43.02 -14.30 1.28
C LEU A 297 -43.51 -15.74 1.05
N CYS A 298 -42.63 -16.75 1.25
CA CYS A 298 -43.02 -18.16 1.15
C CYS A 298 -44.04 -18.57 2.22
N PHE A 299 -43.92 -18.07 3.45
CA PHE A 299 -44.91 -18.33 4.50
C PHE A 299 -46.26 -17.64 4.24
N LEU A 300 -46.26 -16.45 3.65
CA LEU A 300 -47.50 -15.75 3.26
C LEU A 300 -48.25 -16.51 2.15
N VAL A 301 -47.54 -17.03 1.15
CA VAL A 301 -48.16 -17.82 0.06
C VAL A 301 -48.70 -19.17 0.56
N ALA A 302 -48.04 -19.80 1.54
CA ALA A 302 -48.50 -21.05 2.15
C ALA A 302 -49.72 -20.88 3.07
N SER A 303 -50.03 -19.65 3.52
CA SER A 303 -51.17 -19.34 4.39
C SER A 303 -52.47 -19.01 3.63
N LEU A 304 -52.43 -18.96 2.30
CA LEU A 304 -53.62 -18.72 1.47
C LEU A 304 -54.51 -19.98 1.43
N PRO A 305 -55.80 -19.91 1.80
CA PRO A 305 -56.68 -21.07 1.77
C PRO A 305 -56.81 -21.62 0.35
N SER A 306 -56.56 -22.92 0.19
CA SER A 306 -56.84 -23.66 -1.04
C SER A 306 -58.33 -23.54 -1.36
N ARG A 307 -58.67 -22.76 -2.39
CA ARG A 307 -60.02 -22.69 -2.94
C ARG A 307 -60.26 -23.96 -3.75
N ARG A 308 -60.67 -25.02 -3.07
CA ARG A 308 -61.09 -26.27 -3.71
C ARG A 308 -62.50 -26.05 -4.28
N GLU A 309 -62.59 -25.84 -5.58
CA GLU A 309 -63.86 -25.81 -6.31
C GLU A 309 -64.57 -27.16 -6.16
N ARG A 310 -65.90 -27.09 -6.02
CA ARG A 310 -66.81 -28.24 -5.93
C ARG A 310 -67.76 -28.18 -7.11
#